data_AF-A0AAD5GT68-F1
#
_entry.id   AF-A0AAD5GT68-F1
#
_cell.length_a   1.000
_cell.length_b   1.000
_cell.length_c   1.000
_cell.angle_alpha   90.00
_cell.angle_beta   90.00
_cell.angle_gamma   90.00
#
_symmetry.space_group_name_H-M   'P 1'
#
loop_
_entity.id
_entity.type
_entity.pdbx_description
1 polymer ?
#
loop_
_entity_poly.entity_id
_entity_poly.type
_entity_poly.pdbx_seq_one_letter_code
_entity_poly.pdbx_strand_id
1 'polypeptide(L)'
;LQQQSAPEDVELARVLRQLRDKFEGALKVVESFQAKNSNNIFNTVMTYMPQDFRGTLIRQQRERSERNKQAEVDALVNSGGTIRERYALLWKQQMDRRRSLSQLGSATGVYKTLVKYLVGVPQVLLDFIRQINDDHGPMEEQRQRYGPPLYSLTKMVLNIRLFLSFSWWRFEDIKMQKNQISVLEEAVQVYVSELERFLNFIGEVFANSPFFVTAEEAGALEGNKNNGYSETTVGAGKTHEVSLTVETVNSYIAWDFSILQGKISTDIGFSVEHTDSSGHKTPILPYRRYESDQGNFCTVMAGNYRLVWDNSYSAFFKKALRYKVDCIPPVVEPVPSTAAAEGE
;
A
#
# COMPACT_ATOMS: atom_id res chain seq x y z
N LEU A 1 18.28 27.10 48.89
CA LEU A 1 18.08 25.79 49.54
C LEU A 1 17.59 24.82 48.47
N GLN A 2 18.49 24.08 47.83
CA GLN A 2 18.11 22.93 47.01
C GLN A 2 17.53 21.90 47.98
N GLN A 3 16.21 21.69 47.95
CA GLN A 3 15.62 20.53 48.63
C GLN A 3 16.23 19.29 48.00
N GLN A 4 17.07 18.58 48.76
CA GLN A 4 17.50 17.24 48.40
C GLN A 4 16.24 16.38 48.27
N SER A 5 15.99 15.85 47.07
CA SER A 5 14.89 14.92 46.80
C SER A 5 14.97 13.78 47.80
N ALA A 6 13.84 13.39 48.42
CA ALA A 6 13.84 12.28 49.35
C ALA A 6 14.27 10.99 48.61
N PRO A 7 14.97 10.04 49.27
CA PRO A 7 15.40 8.79 48.64
C PRO A 7 14.26 8.02 47.95
N GLU A 8 13.06 8.10 48.50
CA GLU A 8 11.82 7.52 47.95
C GLU A 8 11.41 8.16 46.61
N ASP A 9 11.63 9.46 46.44
CA ASP A 9 11.31 10.18 45.20
C ASP A 9 12.28 9.78 44.08
N VAL A 10 13.54 9.48 44.44
CA VAL A 10 14.56 8.97 43.51
C VAL A 10 14.23 7.55 43.05
N GLU A 11 13.77 6.70 43.97
CA GLU A 11 13.36 5.32 43.67
C GLU A 11 12.11 5.30 42.77
N LEU A 12 11.09 6.11 43.07
CA LEU A 12 9.89 6.24 42.25
C LEU A 12 10.22 6.77 40.84
N ALA A 13 11.08 7.78 40.73
CA ALA A 13 11.53 8.29 39.43
C ALA A 13 12.33 7.25 38.62
N ARG A 14 13.03 6.33 39.28
CA ARG A 14 13.68 5.18 38.64
C ARG A 14 12.65 4.20 38.10
N VAL A 15 11.65 3.84 38.92
CA VAL A 15 10.58 2.91 38.50
C VAL A 15 9.80 3.48 37.32
N LEU A 16 9.33 4.73 37.40
CA LEU A 16 8.57 5.37 36.32
C LEU A 16 9.35 5.43 35.00
N ARG A 17 10.68 5.64 35.05
CA ARG A 17 11.53 5.54 33.86
C ARG A 17 11.55 4.13 33.29
N GLN A 18 11.72 3.11 34.12
CA GLN A 18 11.68 1.72 33.67
C GLN A 18 10.32 1.34 33.05
N LEU A 19 9.22 1.81 33.62
CA LEU A 19 7.88 1.59 33.07
C LEU A 19 7.70 2.29 31.73
N ARG A 20 8.18 3.53 31.59
CA ARG A 20 8.19 4.26 30.33
C ARG A 20 8.96 3.46 29.26
N ASP A 21 10.16 3.00 29.56
CA ASP A 21 10.99 2.26 28.61
C ASP A 21 10.29 0.97 28.16
N LYS A 22 9.61 0.27 29.07
CA LYS A 22 8.77 -0.91 28.76
C LYS A 22 7.63 -0.57 27.80
N PHE A 23 6.91 0.52 28.02
CA PHE A 23 5.82 0.94 27.13
C PHE A 23 6.33 1.40 25.76
N GLU A 24 7.46 2.13 25.71
CA GLU A 24 8.10 2.50 24.45
C GLU A 24 8.58 1.26 23.67
N GLY A 25 9.10 0.24 24.37
CA GLY A 25 9.44 -1.05 23.77
C GLY A 25 8.22 -1.75 23.18
N ALA A 26 7.13 -1.87 23.96
CA ALA A 26 5.89 -2.48 23.51
C ALA A 26 5.28 -1.75 22.30
N LEU A 27 5.31 -0.42 22.28
CA LEU A 27 4.86 0.37 21.14
C LEU A 27 5.66 0.03 19.87
N LYS A 28 6.99 -0.03 19.97
CA LYS A 28 7.86 -0.41 18.83
C LYS A 28 7.55 -1.81 18.31
N VAL A 29 7.22 -2.76 19.20
CA VAL A 29 6.82 -4.11 18.78
C VAL A 29 5.51 -4.06 17.99
N VAL A 30 4.51 -3.30 18.44
CA VAL A 30 3.24 -3.11 17.72
C VAL A 30 3.47 -2.47 16.35
N GLU A 31 4.28 -1.42 16.27
CA GLU A 31 4.61 -0.72 15.03
C GLU A 31 5.33 -1.65 14.03
N SER A 32 6.33 -2.40 14.53
CA SER A 32 7.07 -3.38 13.74
C SER A 32 6.16 -4.50 13.22
N PHE A 33 5.28 -5.02 14.07
CA PHE A 33 4.29 -6.02 13.68
C PHE A 33 3.38 -5.51 12.55
N GLN A 34 2.84 -4.29 12.66
CA GLN A 34 1.99 -3.70 11.63
C GLN A 34 2.73 -3.49 10.31
N ALA A 35 3.95 -2.95 10.35
CA ALA A 35 4.76 -2.71 9.17
C ALA A 35 5.13 -4.02 8.46
N LYS A 36 5.58 -5.03 9.22
CA LYS A 36 5.93 -6.36 8.69
C LYS A 36 4.72 -7.03 8.07
N ASN A 37 3.57 -7.04 8.74
CA ASN A 37 2.36 -7.67 8.22
C ASN A 37 1.85 -6.98 6.95
N SER A 38 1.86 -5.64 6.91
CA SER A 38 1.49 -4.89 5.70
C SER A 38 2.40 -5.23 4.51
N ASN A 39 3.70 -5.34 4.74
CA ASN A 39 4.66 -5.71 3.70
C ASN A 39 4.50 -7.17 3.25
N ASN A 40 4.24 -8.10 4.16
CA ASN A 40 3.99 -9.50 3.82
C ASN A 40 2.77 -9.63 2.91
N ILE A 41 1.63 -9.03 3.29
CA ILE A 41 0.40 -9.03 2.47
C ILE A 41 0.68 -8.43 1.09
N PHE A 42 1.38 -7.30 1.03
CA PHE A 42 1.73 -6.67 -0.24
C PHE A 42 2.59 -7.58 -1.12
N ASN A 43 3.63 -8.21 -0.54
CA ASN A 43 4.51 -9.11 -1.27
C ASN A 43 3.75 -10.33 -1.80
N THR A 44 2.84 -10.92 -1.02
CA THR A 44 1.95 -12.00 -1.48
C THR A 44 1.12 -11.54 -2.68
N VAL A 45 0.51 -10.35 -2.62
CA VAL A 45 -0.24 -9.80 -3.75
C VAL A 45 0.66 -9.57 -4.97
N MET A 46 1.90 -9.12 -4.77
CA MET A 46 2.86 -8.93 -5.87
C MET A 46 3.24 -10.23 -6.59
N THR A 47 3.09 -11.40 -5.96
CA THR A 47 3.30 -12.69 -6.66
C THR A 47 2.30 -12.91 -7.79
N TYR A 48 1.11 -12.33 -7.68
CA TYR A 48 0.05 -12.39 -8.68
C TYR A 48 0.11 -11.30 -9.74
N MET A 49 0.97 -10.29 -9.53
CA MET A 49 1.13 -9.21 -10.47
C MET A 49 2.08 -9.59 -11.60
N PRO A 50 1.92 -9.03 -12.80
CA PRO A 50 2.90 -9.19 -13.87
C PRO A 50 4.29 -8.72 -13.44
N GLN A 51 5.31 -9.52 -13.72
CA GLN A 51 6.72 -9.21 -13.42
C GLN A 51 7.35 -8.26 -14.46
N ASP A 52 6.53 -7.37 -15.02
CA ASP A 52 6.91 -6.36 -15.99
C ASP A 52 6.73 -4.95 -15.39
N PHE A 53 6.85 -3.92 -16.23
CA PHE A 53 6.72 -2.53 -15.82
C PHE A 53 5.42 -2.22 -15.06
N ARG A 54 4.33 -2.99 -15.27
CA ARG A 54 3.05 -2.76 -14.61
C ARG A 54 3.14 -3.08 -13.11
N GLY A 55 3.80 -4.18 -12.75
CA GLY A 55 4.06 -4.52 -11.34
C GLY A 55 4.94 -3.47 -10.66
N THR A 56 5.97 -2.99 -11.35
CA THR A 56 6.85 -1.91 -10.86
C THR A 56 6.09 -0.60 -10.64
N LEU A 57 5.20 -0.22 -11.55
CA LEU A 57 4.40 1.00 -11.44
C LEU A 57 3.45 0.95 -10.24
N ILE A 58 2.79 -0.18 -10.02
CA ILE A 58 1.88 -0.34 -8.89
C ILE A 58 2.63 -0.25 -7.56
N ARG A 59 3.85 -0.80 -7.49
CA ARG A 59 4.72 -0.64 -6.33
C ARG A 59 5.06 0.84 -6.08
N GLN A 60 5.48 1.56 -7.12
CA GLN A 60 5.79 3.00 -7.02
C GLN A 60 4.57 3.83 -6.59
N GLN A 61 3.39 3.51 -7.11
CA GLN A 61 2.14 4.19 -6.72
C GLN A 61 1.81 3.96 -5.25
N ARG A 62 1.92 2.72 -4.74
CA ARG A 62 1.74 2.43 -3.30
C ARG A 62 2.73 3.23 -2.46
N GLU A 63 4.02 3.17 -2.79
CA GLU A 63 5.04 3.86 -2.01
C GLU A 63 4.80 5.37 -1.93
N ARG A 64 4.32 5.98 -3.03
CA ARG A 64 3.94 7.39 -3.05
C ARG A 64 2.72 7.66 -2.17
N SER A 65 1.67 6.84 -2.28
CA SER A 65 0.47 6.98 -1.45
C SER A 65 0.79 6.84 0.04
N GLU A 66 1.62 5.86 0.42
CA GLU A 66 2.04 5.62 1.80
C GLU A 66 2.91 6.76 2.32
N ARG A 67 3.81 7.31 1.50
CA ARG A 67 4.59 8.52 1.84
C ARG A 67 3.69 9.73 2.08
N ASN A 68 2.67 9.94 1.25
CA ASN A 68 1.72 11.04 1.42
C ASN A 68 0.90 10.88 2.72
N LYS A 69 0.40 9.68 3.00
CA LYS A 69 -0.34 9.37 4.23
C LYS A 69 0.50 9.58 5.49
N GLN A 70 1.78 9.18 5.44
CA GLN A 70 2.71 9.43 6.53
C GLN A 70 2.96 10.93 6.72
N ALA A 71 3.13 11.69 5.64
CA ALA A 71 3.31 13.13 5.70
C ALA A 71 2.10 13.86 6.33
N GLU A 72 0.87 13.39 6.10
CA GLU A 72 -0.33 13.91 6.78
C GLU A 72 -0.28 13.66 8.29
N VAL A 73 0.14 12.46 8.70
CA VAL A 73 0.30 12.11 10.12
C VAL A 73 1.38 12.97 10.76
N ASP A 74 2.52 13.13 10.10
CA ASP A 74 3.64 13.93 10.59
C ASP A 74 3.25 15.41 10.70
N ALA A 75 2.52 15.95 9.73
CA ALA A 75 1.99 17.31 9.76
C ALA A 75 1.02 17.53 10.94
N LEU A 76 0.15 16.55 11.21
CA LEU A 76 -0.76 16.60 12.36
C LEU A 76 -0.01 16.55 13.70
N VAL A 77 0.99 15.68 13.82
CA VAL A 77 1.82 15.60 15.04
C VAL A 77 2.62 16.89 15.24
N ASN A 78 3.25 17.40 14.18
CA ASN A 78 4.07 18.62 14.24
C ASN A 78 3.26 19.89 14.54
N SER A 79 1.97 19.92 14.15
CA SER A 79 1.05 21.01 14.50
C SER A 79 0.47 20.92 15.91
N GLY A 80 0.87 19.89 16.70
CA GLY A 80 0.40 19.71 18.07
C GLY A 80 -0.93 18.96 18.18
N GLY A 81 -1.31 18.19 17.15
CA GLY A 81 -2.53 17.39 17.13
C GLY A 81 -2.62 16.41 18.30
N THR A 82 -3.84 16.24 18.81
CA THR A 82 -4.14 15.32 19.91
C THR A 82 -4.02 13.86 19.49
N ILE A 83 -3.83 12.97 20.47
CA ILE A 83 -3.87 11.51 20.24
C ILE A 83 -5.19 11.08 19.59
N ARG A 84 -6.31 11.74 19.93
CA ARG A 84 -7.63 11.46 19.37
C ARG A 84 -7.69 11.82 17.88
N GLU A 85 -7.17 12.98 17.49
CA GLU A 85 -7.11 13.40 16.09
C GLU A 85 -6.20 12.48 15.28
N ARG A 86 -5.03 12.11 15.83
CA ARG A 86 -4.14 11.14 15.20
C ARG A 86 -4.84 9.79 14.99
N TYR A 87 -5.57 9.30 16.00
CA TYR A 87 -6.35 8.07 15.88
C TYR A 87 -7.43 8.18 14.79
N ALA A 88 -8.19 9.29 14.77
CA ALA A 88 -9.23 9.51 13.77
C ALA A 88 -8.66 9.54 12.34
N LEU A 89 -7.51 10.18 12.15
CA LEU A 89 -6.81 10.22 10.85
C LEU A 89 -6.37 8.83 10.42
N LEU A 90 -5.68 8.08 11.29
CA LEU A 90 -5.24 6.72 11.00
C LEU A 90 -6.42 5.78 10.72
N TRP A 91 -7.52 5.94 11.46
CA TRP A 91 -8.75 5.19 11.25
C TRP A 91 -9.36 5.49 9.88
N LYS A 92 -9.45 6.78 9.51
CA LYS A 92 -9.93 7.20 8.19
C LYS A 92 -9.08 6.59 7.08
N GLN A 93 -7.76 6.76 7.14
CA GLN A 93 -6.81 6.20 6.17
C GLN A 93 -6.98 4.67 6.05
N GLN A 94 -7.21 3.98 7.16
CA GLN A 94 -7.45 2.53 7.16
C GLN A 94 -8.79 2.13 6.53
N MET A 95 -9.86 2.89 6.79
CA MET A 95 -11.16 2.64 6.15
C MET A 95 -11.12 2.91 4.66
N ASP A 96 -10.42 3.96 4.23
CA ASP A 96 -10.26 4.28 2.81
C ASP A 96 -9.47 3.17 2.08
N ARG A 97 -8.41 2.62 2.69
CA ARG A 97 -7.72 1.41 2.18
C ARG A 97 -8.67 0.22 2.03
N ARG A 98 -9.50 -0.06 3.03
CA ARG A 98 -10.47 -1.16 2.99
C ARG A 98 -11.54 -0.98 1.91
N ARG A 99 -11.97 0.26 1.68
CA ARG A 99 -12.92 0.59 0.61
C ARG A 99 -12.30 0.34 -0.77
N SER A 100 -11.06 0.80 -0.98
CA SER A 100 -10.30 0.52 -2.21
C SER A 100 -10.11 -0.97 -2.45
N LEU A 101 -9.81 -1.74 -1.40
CA LEU A 101 -9.68 -3.20 -1.50
C LEU A 101 -11.02 -3.86 -1.89
N SER A 102 -12.13 -3.53 -1.24
CA SER A 102 -13.44 -4.08 -1.62
C SER A 102 -13.83 -3.75 -3.08
N GLN A 103 -13.47 -2.56 -3.58
CA GLN A 103 -13.62 -2.18 -5.00
C GLN A 103 -12.78 -3.06 -5.94
N LEU A 104 -11.58 -3.47 -5.51
CA LEU A 104 -10.76 -4.45 -6.22
C LEU A 104 -11.46 -5.81 -6.30
N GLY A 105 -11.96 -6.33 -5.17
CA GLY A 105 -12.66 -7.62 -5.12
C GLY A 105 -13.97 -7.65 -5.94
N SER A 106 -14.64 -6.51 -6.08
CA SER A 106 -15.83 -6.36 -6.93
C SER A 106 -15.52 -6.03 -8.39
N ALA A 107 -14.23 -5.85 -8.75
CA ALA A 107 -13.77 -5.41 -10.07
C ALA A 107 -14.50 -4.14 -10.58
N THR A 108 -14.72 -3.16 -9.69
CA THR A 108 -15.42 -1.91 -10.00
C THR A 108 -14.45 -0.74 -10.20
N GLY A 109 -14.83 0.24 -11.04
CA GLY A 109 -14.04 1.45 -11.31
C GLY A 109 -12.66 1.19 -11.91
N VAL A 110 -11.67 1.99 -11.48
CA VAL A 110 -10.24 1.93 -11.87
C VAL A 110 -9.65 0.52 -11.66
N TYR A 111 -10.14 -0.21 -10.65
CA TYR A 111 -9.62 -1.52 -10.26
C TYR A 111 -10.05 -2.66 -11.17
N LYS A 112 -11.09 -2.47 -12.01
CA LYS A 112 -11.44 -3.43 -13.08
C LYS A 112 -10.28 -3.67 -14.03
N THR A 113 -9.50 -2.63 -14.31
CA THR A 113 -8.33 -2.69 -15.20
C THR A 113 -7.17 -3.42 -14.51
N LEU A 114 -6.99 -3.24 -13.19
CA LEU A 114 -6.00 -3.99 -12.41
C LEU A 114 -6.32 -5.49 -12.33
N VAL A 115 -7.60 -5.85 -12.15
CA VAL A 115 -8.04 -7.27 -12.16
C VAL A 115 -7.81 -7.93 -13.53
N LYS A 116 -7.86 -7.19 -14.64
CA LYS A 116 -7.48 -7.73 -15.97
C LYS A 116 -5.99 -8.12 -16.06
N TYR A 117 -5.13 -7.53 -15.23
CA TYR A 117 -3.70 -7.86 -15.19
C TYR A 117 -3.36 -8.95 -14.18
N LEU A 118 -4.28 -9.26 -13.27
CA LEU A 118 -4.16 -10.35 -12.32
C LEU A 118 -4.41 -11.67 -13.05
N VAL A 119 -3.35 -12.29 -13.54
CA VAL A 119 -3.43 -13.62 -14.14
C VAL A 119 -3.30 -14.65 -13.02
N GLY A 120 -4.35 -15.42 -12.80
CA GLY A 120 -4.35 -16.56 -11.87
C GLY A 120 -4.43 -16.18 -10.39
N VAL A 121 -5.06 -15.05 -10.04
CA VAL A 121 -5.46 -14.81 -8.64
C VAL A 121 -6.51 -15.82 -8.23
N PRO A 122 -6.32 -16.55 -7.10
CA PRO A 122 -7.31 -17.46 -6.56
C PRO A 122 -8.64 -16.74 -6.35
N GLN A 123 -9.72 -17.35 -6.82
CA GLN A 123 -11.06 -16.83 -6.59
C GLN A 123 -11.33 -16.61 -5.09
N VAL A 124 -10.80 -17.48 -4.24
CA VAL A 124 -10.87 -17.37 -2.77
C VAL A 124 -10.29 -16.05 -2.25
N LEU A 125 -9.21 -15.52 -2.84
CA LEU A 125 -8.62 -14.24 -2.44
C LEU A 125 -9.51 -13.06 -2.90
N LEU A 126 -10.09 -13.13 -4.10
CA LEU A 126 -11.03 -12.11 -4.58
C LEU A 126 -12.32 -12.09 -3.76
N ASP A 127 -12.84 -13.27 -3.40
CA ASP A 127 -14.02 -13.43 -2.56
C ASP A 127 -13.74 -12.89 -1.15
N PHE A 128 -12.58 -13.21 -0.57
CA PHE A 128 -12.14 -12.66 0.71
C PHE A 128 -12.09 -11.12 0.68
N ILE A 129 -11.46 -10.54 -0.35
CA ILE A 129 -11.33 -9.08 -0.48
C ILE A 129 -12.70 -8.42 -0.66
N ARG A 130 -13.61 -9.05 -1.41
CA ARG A 130 -14.98 -8.57 -1.60
C ARG A 130 -15.74 -8.51 -0.28
N GLN A 131 -15.57 -9.53 0.58
CA GLN A 131 -16.25 -9.68 1.87
C GLN A 131 -15.47 -9.07 3.06
N ILE A 132 -14.39 -8.31 2.81
CA ILE A 132 -13.49 -7.83 3.87
C ILE A 132 -14.18 -6.90 4.89
N ASN A 133 -15.29 -6.27 4.48
CA ASN A 133 -16.10 -5.38 5.31
C ASN A 133 -17.45 -5.98 5.69
N ASP A 134 -17.71 -7.25 5.36
CA ASP A 134 -18.98 -7.89 5.69
C ASP A 134 -19.03 -8.18 7.20
N ASP A 135 -20.16 -7.86 7.83
CA ASP A 135 -20.38 -8.09 9.27
C ASP A 135 -20.38 -9.58 9.65
N HIS A 136 -20.46 -10.48 8.67
CA HIS A 136 -20.37 -11.92 8.84
C HIS A 136 -19.21 -12.51 8.02
N GLY A 137 -18.28 -11.65 7.59
CA GLY A 137 -17.16 -12.02 6.76
C GLY A 137 -16.00 -12.65 7.52
N PRO A 138 -14.97 -13.13 6.80
CA PRO A 138 -13.82 -13.82 7.38
C PRO A 138 -13.04 -12.97 8.39
N MET A 139 -13.05 -11.64 8.23
CA MET A 139 -12.42 -10.72 9.17
C MET A 139 -13.18 -10.63 10.51
N GLU A 140 -14.50 -10.75 10.48
CA GLU A 140 -15.30 -10.73 11.71
C GLU A 140 -15.21 -12.07 12.45
N GLU A 141 -15.14 -13.20 11.72
CA GLU A 141 -14.85 -14.50 12.33
C GLU A 141 -13.50 -14.49 13.07
N GLN A 142 -12.45 -13.95 12.44
CA GLN A 142 -11.16 -13.79 13.10
C GLN A 142 -11.24 -12.86 14.32
N ARG A 143 -12.03 -11.78 14.24
CA ARG A 143 -12.25 -10.87 15.37
C ARG A 143 -12.95 -11.58 16.53
N GLN A 144 -13.99 -12.36 16.27
CA GLN A 144 -14.70 -13.12 17.30
C GLN A 144 -13.79 -14.18 17.94
N ARG A 145 -13.00 -14.87 17.12
CA ARG A 145 -12.13 -15.97 17.58
C ARG A 145 -10.90 -15.49 18.33
N TYR A 146 -10.24 -14.43 17.86
CA TYR A 146 -8.93 -13.99 18.36
C TYR A 146 -8.94 -12.60 19.00
N GLY A 147 -10.04 -11.84 18.91
CA GLY A 147 -10.20 -10.54 19.53
C GLY A 147 -10.29 -10.53 21.07
N PRO A 148 -10.93 -11.50 21.76
CA PRO A 148 -11.10 -11.42 23.21
C PRO A 148 -9.80 -11.26 24.02
N PRO A 149 -8.68 -11.95 23.70
CA PRO A 149 -7.40 -11.67 24.33
C PRO A 149 -6.90 -10.24 24.13
N LEU A 150 -7.00 -9.70 22.91
CA LEU A 150 -6.61 -8.31 22.61
C LEU A 150 -7.47 -7.29 23.36
N TYR A 151 -8.77 -7.54 23.48
CA TYR A 151 -9.68 -6.67 24.25
C TYR A 151 -9.33 -6.67 25.73
N SER A 152 -8.93 -7.82 26.26
CA SER A 152 -8.48 -7.96 27.65
C SER A 152 -7.19 -7.16 27.88
N LEU A 153 -6.22 -7.25 26.97
CA LEU A 153 -4.99 -6.45 27.00
C LEU A 153 -5.27 -4.95 26.87
N THR A 154 -6.19 -4.57 25.99
CA THR A 154 -6.62 -3.18 25.80
C THR A 154 -7.25 -2.63 27.09
N LYS A 155 -8.13 -3.41 27.73
CA LYS A 155 -8.72 -3.05 29.03
C LYS A 155 -7.65 -2.92 30.12
N MET A 156 -6.66 -3.80 30.14
CA MET A 156 -5.56 -3.75 31.09
C MET A 156 -4.72 -2.48 30.96
N VAL A 157 -4.29 -2.11 29.74
CA VAL A 157 -3.49 -0.89 29.55
C VAL A 157 -4.30 0.38 29.84
N LEU A 158 -5.61 0.38 29.56
CA LEU A 158 -6.51 1.47 29.96
C LEU A 158 -6.62 1.59 31.48
N ASN A 159 -6.71 0.47 32.21
CA ASN A 159 -6.71 0.47 33.67
C ASN A 159 -5.38 0.97 34.24
N ILE A 160 -4.24 0.56 33.66
CA ILE A 160 -2.91 1.07 34.05
C ILE A 160 -2.85 2.58 33.83
N ARG A 161 -3.30 3.08 32.66
CA ARG A 161 -3.34 4.51 32.37
C ARG A 161 -4.24 5.27 33.34
N LEU A 162 -5.44 4.75 33.64
CA LEU A 162 -6.36 5.35 34.61
C LEU A 162 -5.70 5.42 36.00
N PHE A 163 -5.10 4.32 36.45
CA PHE A 163 -4.38 4.26 37.71
C PHE A 163 -3.25 5.30 37.78
N LEU A 164 -2.40 5.38 36.75
CA LEU A 164 -1.34 6.38 36.66
C LEU A 164 -1.90 7.82 36.70
N SER A 165 -3.00 8.07 35.99
CA SER A 165 -3.64 9.39 35.93
C SER A 165 -4.21 9.80 37.30
N PHE A 166 -4.87 8.88 38.01
CA PHE A 166 -5.39 9.15 39.36
C PHE A 166 -4.28 9.31 40.39
N SER A 167 -3.22 8.50 40.30
CA SER A 167 -2.04 8.60 41.17
C SER A 167 -1.30 9.93 40.95
N TRP A 168 -1.25 10.42 39.70
CA TRP A 168 -0.68 11.74 39.39
C TRP A 168 -1.55 12.88 39.90
N TRP A 169 -2.87 12.79 39.76
CA TRP A 169 -3.79 13.83 40.22
C TRP A 169 -3.81 13.99 41.75
N ARG A 170 -3.52 12.91 42.49
CA ARG A 170 -3.41 12.93 43.96
C ARG A 170 -1.99 13.12 44.49
N PHE A 171 -1.02 13.34 43.62
CA PHE A 171 0.40 13.32 44.00
C PHE A 171 0.77 14.43 44.99
N GLU A 172 0.04 15.55 45.00
CA GLU A 172 0.24 16.63 45.98
C GLU A 172 -0.32 16.28 47.37
N ASP A 173 -1.31 15.40 47.47
CA ASP A 173 -2.01 15.08 48.73
C ASP A 173 -1.67 13.69 49.31
N ILE A 174 -1.34 12.70 48.47
CA ILE A 174 -1.10 11.30 48.87
C ILE A 174 -0.03 10.67 47.97
N LYS A 175 1.16 10.39 48.53
CA LYS A 175 2.22 9.63 47.84
C LYS A 175 1.79 8.17 47.58
N MET A 176 2.16 7.64 46.42
CA MET A 176 1.96 6.21 46.11
C MET A 176 2.69 5.32 47.13
N GLN A 177 2.00 4.30 47.62
CA GLN A 177 2.58 3.33 48.55
C GLN A 177 3.43 2.28 47.81
N LYS A 178 4.43 1.71 48.48
CA LYS A 178 5.35 0.73 47.88
C LYS A 178 4.65 -0.48 47.25
N ASN A 179 3.62 -1.00 47.91
CA ASN A 179 2.78 -2.09 47.37
C ASN A 179 2.07 -1.70 46.06
N GLN A 180 1.57 -0.46 45.96
CA GLN A 180 0.92 0.06 44.76
C GLN A 180 1.90 0.17 43.59
N ILE A 181 3.15 0.56 43.88
CA ILE A 181 4.23 0.60 42.88
C ILE A 181 4.55 -0.81 42.40
N SER A 182 4.69 -1.79 43.29
CA SER A 182 4.96 -3.18 42.90
C SER A 182 3.82 -3.79 42.07
N VAL A 183 2.56 -3.51 42.40
CA VAL A 183 1.41 -3.94 41.58
C VAL A 183 1.45 -3.32 40.19
N LEU A 184 1.81 -2.04 40.08
CA LEU A 184 1.95 -1.36 38.80
C LEU A 184 3.09 -1.98 37.97
N GLU A 185 4.24 -2.25 38.57
CA GLU A 185 5.38 -2.90 37.90
C GLU A 185 5.00 -4.26 37.33
N GLU A 186 4.31 -5.08 38.12
CA GLU A 186 3.85 -6.41 37.71
C GLU A 186 2.79 -6.30 36.61
N ALA A 187 1.83 -5.38 36.74
CA ALA A 187 0.82 -5.16 35.71
C ALA A 187 1.44 -4.73 34.37
N VAL A 188 2.42 -3.83 34.39
CA VAL A 188 3.13 -3.42 33.17
C VAL A 188 3.91 -4.61 32.60
N GLN A 189 4.60 -5.39 33.44
CA GLN A 189 5.34 -6.56 32.99
C GLN A 189 4.44 -7.58 32.29
N VAL A 190 3.33 -7.95 32.92
CA VAL A 190 2.34 -8.88 32.36
C VAL A 190 1.75 -8.33 31.07
N TYR A 191 1.38 -7.05 31.03
CA TYR A 191 0.84 -6.43 29.81
C TYR A 191 1.82 -6.54 28.63
N VAL A 192 3.08 -6.17 28.84
CA VAL A 192 4.09 -6.19 27.77
C VAL A 192 4.34 -7.62 27.28
N SER A 193 4.56 -8.57 28.20
CA SER A 193 4.82 -9.97 27.81
C SER A 193 3.63 -10.60 27.09
N GLU A 194 2.41 -10.32 27.54
CA GLU A 194 1.21 -10.87 26.94
C GLU A 194 0.87 -10.21 25.60
N LEU A 195 1.16 -8.92 25.44
CA LEU A 195 1.04 -8.24 24.16
C LEU A 195 2.01 -8.84 23.13
N GLU A 196 3.28 -9.02 23.49
CA GLU A 196 4.27 -9.66 22.60
C GLU A 196 3.86 -11.09 22.24
N ARG A 197 3.42 -11.88 23.24
CA ARG A 197 2.91 -13.24 23.02
C ARG A 197 1.73 -13.26 22.06
N PHE A 198 0.76 -12.36 22.27
CA PHE A 198 -0.41 -12.23 21.41
C PHE A 198 -0.03 -11.85 19.98
N LEU A 199 0.88 -10.89 19.80
CA LEU A 199 1.32 -10.44 18.47
C LEU A 199 2.07 -11.53 17.70
N ASN A 200 2.90 -12.31 18.39
CA ASN A 200 3.57 -13.48 17.80
C ASN A 200 2.54 -14.53 17.35
N PHE A 201 1.62 -14.90 18.25
CA PHE A 201 0.57 -15.86 17.97
C PHE A 201 -0.30 -15.44 16.77
N ILE A 202 -0.82 -14.22 16.77
CA ILE A 202 -1.69 -13.77 15.69
C ILE A 202 -0.91 -13.63 14.37
N GLY A 203 0.37 -13.28 14.43
CA GLY A 203 1.27 -13.29 13.27
C GLY A 203 1.38 -14.68 12.63
N GLU A 204 1.52 -15.73 13.44
CA GLU A 204 1.53 -17.12 12.95
C GLU A 204 0.19 -17.54 12.36
N VAL A 205 -0.94 -17.13 12.98
CA VAL A 205 -2.28 -17.39 12.43
C VAL A 205 -2.44 -16.77 11.03
N PHE A 206 -1.99 -15.52 10.84
CA PHE A 206 -2.06 -14.87 9.52
C PHE A 206 -1.11 -15.50 8.51
N ALA A 207 0.10 -15.87 8.91
CA ALA A 207 1.09 -16.50 8.02
C ALA A 207 0.62 -17.86 7.49
N ASN A 208 -0.18 -18.59 8.27
CA ASN A 208 -0.72 -19.90 7.90
C ASN A 208 -2.18 -19.83 7.42
N SER A 209 -2.68 -18.63 7.11
CA SER A 209 -4.07 -18.45 6.74
C SER A 209 -4.35 -18.97 5.32
N PRO A 210 -5.45 -19.72 5.11
CA PRO A 210 -5.78 -20.28 3.79
C PRO A 210 -6.14 -19.22 2.73
N PHE A 211 -6.32 -17.95 3.15
CA PHE A 211 -6.63 -16.86 2.24
C PHE A 211 -5.40 -16.30 1.53
N PHE A 212 -4.21 -16.43 2.13
CA PHE A 212 -2.97 -15.83 1.62
C PHE A 212 -2.05 -16.89 1.02
N VAL A 213 -2.48 -17.44 -0.10
CA VAL A 213 -1.69 -18.35 -0.92
C VAL A 213 -0.84 -17.52 -1.88
N THR A 214 0.29 -18.04 -2.35
CA THR A 214 1.09 -17.41 -3.41
C THR A 214 0.63 -17.85 -4.81
N ALA A 215 1.04 -17.15 -5.86
CA ALA A 215 0.76 -17.56 -7.24
C ALA A 215 1.30 -18.97 -7.57
N GLU A 216 2.44 -19.35 -6.99
CA GLU A 216 3.05 -20.66 -7.15
C GLU A 216 2.20 -21.76 -6.51
N GLU A 217 1.84 -21.60 -5.23
CA GLU A 217 1.01 -22.55 -4.49
C GLU A 217 -0.41 -22.67 -5.07
N ALA A 218 -0.90 -21.61 -5.72
CA ALA A 218 -2.17 -21.60 -6.43
C ALA A 218 -2.13 -22.23 -7.83
N GLY A 219 -0.95 -22.67 -8.32
CA GLY A 219 -0.79 -23.24 -9.67
C GLY A 219 -0.94 -22.23 -10.82
N ALA A 220 -0.88 -20.91 -10.53
CA ALA A 220 -1.10 -19.85 -11.50
C ALA A 220 0.04 -19.65 -12.51
N LEU A 221 1.23 -20.21 -12.21
CA LEU A 221 2.43 -20.04 -13.04
C LEU A 221 2.36 -20.74 -14.42
N GLU A 222 1.44 -21.69 -14.62
CA GLU A 222 1.31 -22.41 -15.90
C GLU A 222 0.72 -21.54 -17.03
N GLY A 223 0.01 -20.45 -16.71
CA GLY A 223 -0.52 -19.49 -17.68
C GLY A 223 0.52 -18.50 -18.25
N ASN A 224 1.75 -18.51 -17.73
CA ASN A 224 2.77 -17.49 -17.97
C ASN A 224 3.60 -17.69 -19.25
N LYS A 225 3.15 -18.56 -20.18
CA LYS A 225 3.88 -18.81 -21.44
C LYS A 225 3.67 -17.72 -22.50
N ASN A 226 2.74 -16.79 -22.29
CA ASN A 226 2.54 -15.64 -23.17
C ASN A 226 2.71 -14.35 -22.35
N ASN A 227 3.93 -13.80 -22.30
CA ASN A 227 4.31 -12.60 -21.52
C ASN A 227 3.55 -11.29 -21.89
N GLY A 228 2.46 -11.37 -22.67
CA GLY A 228 1.64 -10.24 -23.08
C GLY A 228 2.34 -9.24 -24.00
N TYR A 229 3.44 -9.66 -24.63
CA TYR A 229 4.11 -8.86 -25.66
C TYR A 229 3.43 -9.09 -27.01
N SER A 230 3.19 -8.01 -27.74
CA SER A 230 2.82 -8.06 -29.14
C SER A 230 4.08 -8.08 -30.00
N GLU A 231 4.06 -8.85 -31.08
CA GLU A 231 5.12 -8.87 -32.07
C GLU A 231 4.58 -8.38 -33.41
N THR A 232 5.31 -7.46 -34.04
CA THR A 232 4.99 -6.94 -35.36
C THR A 232 6.25 -6.72 -36.18
N THR A 233 6.11 -6.56 -37.48
CA THR A 233 7.22 -6.20 -38.37
C THR A 233 6.98 -4.82 -38.95
N VAL A 234 7.86 -3.86 -38.61
CA VAL A 234 7.84 -2.51 -39.19
C VAL A 234 8.70 -2.52 -40.46
N GLY A 235 8.05 -2.34 -41.61
CA GLY A 235 8.73 -2.33 -42.91
C GLY A 235 9.72 -1.18 -43.06
N ALA A 236 10.68 -1.30 -43.98
CA ALA A 236 11.53 -0.18 -44.40
C ALA A 236 10.66 0.97 -44.94
N GLY A 237 10.95 2.21 -44.55
CA GLY A 237 10.17 3.38 -44.95
C GLY A 237 8.81 3.52 -44.25
N LYS A 238 8.49 2.69 -43.25
CA LYS A 238 7.16 2.65 -42.60
C LYS A 238 7.22 2.94 -41.10
N THR A 239 6.06 3.28 -40.55
CA THR A 239 5.83 3.43 -39.11
C THR A 239 4.82 2.40 -38.61
N HIS A 240 4.86 2.12 -37.31
CA HIS A 240 3.85 1.37 -36.57
C HIS A 240 3.37 2.22 -35.40
N GLU A 241 2.07 2.25 -35.16
CA GLU A 241 1.46 3.16 -34.19
C GLU A 241 0.49 2.41 -33.27
N VAL A 242 0.51 2.76 -31.98
CA VAL A 242 -0.46 2.28 -30.99
C VAL A 242 -1.11 3.50 -30.35
N SER A 243 -2.44 3.56 -30.40
CA SER A 243 -3.23 4.63 -29.79
C SER A 243 -3.87 4.15 -28.49
N LEU A 244 -3.72 4.94 -27.43
CA LEU A 244 -4.31 4.74 -26.13
C LEU A 244 -5.25 5.91 -25.81
N THR A 245 -6.49 5.60 -25.43
CA THR A 245 -7.42 6.62 -24.95
C THR A 245 -7.29 6.73 -23.43
N VAL A 246 -6.95 7.92 -22.96
CA VAL A 246 -6.83 8.26 -21.54
C VAL A 246 -8.06 9.02 -21.11
N GLU A 247 -8.86 8.41 -20.24
CA GLU A 247 -10.10 9.02 -19.73
C GLU A 247 -9.84 10.06 -18.64
N THR A 248 -8.83 9.84 -17.79
CA THR A 248 -8.55 10.68 -16.62
C THR A 248 -7.09 11.11 -16.58
N VAL A 249 -6.86 12.38 -16.22
CA VAL A 249 -5.53 12.90 -15.94
C VAL A 249 -4.89 12.15 -14.77
N ASN A 250 -3.56 12.15 -14.70
CA ASN A 250 -2.75 11.37 -13.78
C ASN A 250 -2.77 9.84 -14.00
N SER A 251 -3.33 9.37 -15.13
CA SER A 251 -3.07 8.02 -15.62
C SER A 251 -1.59 7.86 -15.99
N TYR A 252 -1.05 6.66 -15.88
CA TYR A 252 0.30 6.33 -16.32
C TYR A 252 0.23 5.63 -17.67
N ILE A 253 0.91 6.19 -18.67
CA ILE A 253 1.22 5.46 -19.90
C ILE A 253 2.62 4.88 -19.75
N ALA A 254 2.75 3.60 -20.05
CA ALA A 254 4.00 2.89 -19.94
C ALA A 254 4.20 1.95 -21.12
N TRP A 255 5.47 1.74 -21.46
CA TRP A 255 5.88 0.91 -22.59
C TRP A 255 7.11 0.10 -22.22
N ASP A 256 7.24 -1.02 -22.92
CA ASP A 256 8.43 -1.84 -22.96
C ASP A 256 8.55 -2.39 -24.37
N PHE A 257 9.66 -2.13 -25.05
CA PHE A 257 9.88 -2.68 -26.37
C PHE A 257 11.34 -3.04 -26.62
N SER A 258 11.54 -3.99 -27.53
CA SER A 258 12.84 -4.44 -28.02
C SER A 258 12.74 -4.90 -29.47
N ILE A 259 13.86 -4.83 -30.19
CA ILE A 259 13.96 -5.35 -31.55
C ILE A 259 14.47 -6.80 -31.54
N LEU A 260 13.67 -7.73 -32.07
CA LEU A 260 14.01 -9.15 -32.18
C LEU A 260 14.80 -9.41 -33.48
N GLN A 261 16.14 -9.34 -33.40
CA GLN A 261 17.11 -9.66 -34.47
C GLN A 261 17.35 -8.64 -35.61
N GLY A 262 18.65 -8.48 -35.91
CA GLY A 262 19.23 -7.96 -37.16
C GLY A 262 20.65 -7.42 -36.94
N LYS A 263 21.71 -8.20 -37.23
CA LYS A 263 23.15 -7.92 -36.98
C LYS A 263 23.71 -6.57 -37.52
N ILE A 264 22.92 -5.73 -38.19
CA ILE A 264 23.39 -4.56 -38.95
C ILE A 264 22.62 -3.27 -38.59
N SER A 265 21.37 -3.36 -38.12
CA SER A 265 20.63 -2.18 -37.64
C SER A 265 19.59 -2.62 -36.62
N THR A 266 19.93 -2.34 -35.37
CA THR A 266 19.27 -2.77 -34.14
C THR A 266 18.29 -1.73 -33.62
N ASP A 267 18.29 -0.51 -34.15
CA ASP A 267 17.50 0.59 -33.63
C ASP A 267 16.20 0.83 -34.41
N ILE A 268 15.28 1.52 -33.75
CA ILE A 268 14.03 2.05 -34.29
C ILE A 268 13.81 3.46 -33.72
N GLY A 269 13.22 4.36 -34.50
CA GLY A 269 12.76 5.64 -33.99
C GLY A 269 11.57 5.42 -33.06
N PHE A 270 11.53 6.11 -31.92
CA PHE A 270 10.42 6.04 -30.99
C PHE A 270 10.05 7.43 -30.49
N SER A 271 8.75 7.72 -30.47
CA SER A 271 8.18 8.95 -29.92
C SER A 271 6.80 8.69 -29.33
N VAL A 272 6.36 9.63 -28.48
CA VAL A 272 5.00 9.65 -27.94
C VAL A 272 4.39 11.02 -28.16
N GLU A 273 3.19 11.03 -28.72
CA GLU A 273 2.44 12.25 -29.03
C GLU A 273 1.06 12.20 -28.38
N HIS A 274 0.57 13.34 -27.92
CA HIS A 274 -0.82 13.52 -27.49
C HIS A 274 -1.58 14.26 -28.59
N THR A 275 -2.81 13.82 -28.88
CA THR A 275 -3.73 14.51 -29.76
C THR A 275 -4.97 14.91 -28.96
N ASP A 276 -5.26 16.21 -28.94
CA ASP A 276 -6.44 16.73 -28.26
C ASP A 276 -7.73 16.56 -29.10
N SER A 277 -8.87 16.96 -28.54
CA SER A 277 -10.17 16.88 -29.22
C SER A 277 -10.29 17.79 -30.46
N SER A 278 -9.39 18.75 -30.62
CA SER A 278 -9.31 19.63 -31.79
C SER A 278 -8.35 19.10 -32.87
N GLY A 279 -7.65 18.01 -32.60
CA GLY A 279 -6.66 17.41 -33.50
C GLY A 279 -5.25 18.02 -33.37
N HIS A 280 -5.04 18.94 -32.43
CA HIS A 280 -3.72 19.51 -32.18
C HIS A 280 -2.80 18.46 -31.55
N LYS A 281 -1.58 18.34 -32.07
CA LYS A 281 -0.59 17.36 -31.64
C LYS A 281 0.45 18.00 -30.74
N THR A 282 0.59 17.46 -29.54
CA THR A 282 1.59 17.88 -28.55
C THR A 282 2.62 16.78 -28.37
N PRO A 283 3.93 17.03 -28.58
CA PRO A 283 4.97 16.04 -28.35
C PRO A 283 5.12 15.80 -26.83
N ILE A 284 5.03 14.54 -26.41
CA ILE A 284 5.18 14.12 -25.01
C ILE A 284 6.58 13.53 -24.78
N LEU A 285 6.98 12.60 -25.65
CA LEU A 285 8.33 12.08 -25.71
C LEU A 285 8.90 12.40 -27.10
N PRO A 286 9.99 13.19 -27.18
CA PRO A 286 10.58 13.56 -28.47
C PRO A 286 11.15 12.34 -29.17
N TYR A 287 11.18 12.40 -30.50
CA TYR A 287 11.76 11.36 -31.33
C TYR A 287 13.21 11.08 -30.96
N ARG A 288 13.53 9.81 -30.69
CA ARG A 288 14.89 9.32 -30.52
C ARG A 288 15.00 7.87 -31.01
N ARG A 289 16.21 7.44 -31.37
CA ARG A 289 16.48 6.07 -31.84
C ARG A 289 16.91 5.19 -30.67
N TYR A 290 16.28 4.02 -30.56
CA TYR A 290 16.49 3.06 -29.47
C TYR A 290 16.59 1.63 -30.02
N GLU A 291 17.43 0.80 -29.40
CA GLU A 291 17.43 -0.65 -29.65
C GLU A 291 16.37 -1.38 -28.82
N SER A 292 16.22 -0.93 -27.57
CA SER A 292 15.15 -1.26 -26.66
C SER A 292 14.95 -0.08 -25.71
N ASP A 293 13.76 0.08 -25.19
CA ASP A 293 13.48 1.09 -24.17
C ASP A 293 12.32 0.65 -23.29
N GLN A 294 12.37 1.06 -22.02
CA GLN A 294 11.30 0.87 -21.06
C GLN A 294 11.04 2.21 -20.36
N GLY A 295 9.80 2.68 -20.45
CA GLY A 295 9.38 3.98 -19.96
C GLY A 295 7.88 4.01 -19.64
N ASN A 296 7.30 5.19 -19.47
CA ASN A 296 7.10 5.73 -18.13
C ASN A 296 6.74 7.22 -18.09
N PHE A 297 5.48 7.63 -18.24
CA PHE A 297 5.08 8.98 -17.78
C PHE A 297 3.65 9.06 -17.23
N CYS A 298 3.45 10.08 -16.38
CA CYS A 298 2.16 10.45 -15.84
C CYS A 298 1.49 11.46 -16.77
N THR A 299 0.26 11.15 -17.20
CA THR A 299 -0.53 11.98 -18.11
C THR A 299 -0.97 13.26 -17.42
N VAL A 300 -0.80 14.40 -18.10
CA VAL A 300 -1.27 15.72 -17.65
C VAL A 300 -2.55 16.15 -18.37
N MET A 301 -2.95 15.41 -19.41
CA MET A 301 -4.11 15.70 -20.26
C MET A 301 -4.90 14.40 -20.48
N ALA A 302 -6.23 14.50 -20.55
CA ALA A 302 -7.07 13.43 -21.08
C ALA A 302 -7.05 13.46 -22.61
N GLY A 303 -7.41 12.36 -23.27
CA GLY A 303 -7.47 12.28 -24.72
C GLY A 303 -6.63 11.14 -25.30
N ASN A 304 -6.27 11.25 -26.58
CA ASN A 304 -5.59 10.17 -27.31
C ASN A 304 -4.08 10.35 -27.26
N TYR A 305 -3.38 9.32 -26.79
CA TYR A 305 -1.93 9.24 -26.82
C TYR A 305 -1.48 8.19 -27.82
N ARG A 306 -0.52 8.57 -28.65
CA ARG A 306 -0.02 7.74 -29.74
C ARG A 306 1.45 7.45 -29.54
N LEU A 307 1.77 6.17 -29.40
CA LEU A 307 3.14 5.67 -29.35
C LEU A 307 3.52 5.25 -30.77
N VAL A 308 4.60 5.82 -31.28
CA VAL A 308 5.01 5.67 -32.69
C VAL A 308 6.39 5.01 -32.73
N TRP A 309 6.47 3.88 -33.43
CA TRP A 309 7.72 3.24 -33.82
C TRP A 309 7.98 3.52 -35.29
N ASP A 310 9.06 4.23 -35.56
CA ASP A 310 9.36 4.80 -36.86
C ASP A 310 10.61 4.16 -37.48
N ASN A 311 10.42 3.51 -38.62
CA ASN A 311 11.48 2.94 -39.45
C ASN A 311 11.54 3.62 -40.84
N SER A 312 11.03 4.85 -40.95
CA SER A 312 11.02 5.67 -42.17
C SER A 312 12.43 5.97 -42.70
N TYR A 313 13.41 6.08 -41.81
CA TYR A 313 14.82 6.31 -42.16
C TYR A 313 15.51 5.10 -42.78
N SER A 314 14.93 3.89 -42.65
CA SER A 314 15.53 2.67 -43.20
C SER A 314 15.07 2.47 -44.63
N ALA A 315 16.02 2.46 -45.57
CA ALA A 315 15.74 2.20 -46.98
C ALA A 315 15.58 0.70 -47.32
N PHE A 316 16.21 -0.19 -46.53
CA PHE A 316 16.33 -1.61 -46.90
C PHE A 316 15.90 -2.58 -45.80
N PHE A 317 16.03 -2.18 -44.53
CA PHE A 317 15.88 -3.12 -43.41
C PHE A 317 14.54 -2.92 -42.72
N LYS A 318 13.76 -4.01 -42.66
CA LYS A 318 12.60 -4.12 -41.76
C LYS A 318 13.05 -4.36 -40.31
N LYS A 319 12.19 -4.04 -39.35
CA LYS A 319 12.42 -4.24 -37.91
C LYS A 319 11.36 -5.19 -37.35
N ALA A 320 11.79 -6.26 -36.69
CA ALA A 320 10.88 -7.09 -35.91
C ALA A 320 10.76 -6.47 -34.51
N LEU A 321 9.64 -5.81 -34.27
CA LEU A 321 9.36 -5.10 -33.02
C LEU A 321 8.57 -6.02 -32.09
N ARG A 322 9.13 -6.26 -30.91
CA ARG A 322 8.42 -6.82 -29.77
C ARG A 322 8.11 -5.70 -28.80
N TYR A 323 6.84 -5.48 -28.51
CA TYR A 323 6.44 -4.36 -27.68
C TYR A 323 5.28 -4.71 -26.77
N LYS A 324 5.15 -3.90 -25.72
CA LYS A 324 4.05 -3.90 -24.78
C LYS A 324 3.77 -2.47 -24.39
N VAL A 325 2.50 -2.10 -24.39
CA VAL A 325 2.06 -0.77 -24.01
C VAL A 325 0.86 -0.93 -23.11
N ASP A 326 0.78 -0.08 -22.10
CA ASP A 326 -0.39 -0.04 -21.25
C ASP A 326 -0.72 1.37 -20.77
N CYS A 327 -2.00 1.57 -20.46
CA CYS A 327 -2.49 2.77 -19.79
C CYS A 327 -3.08 2.37 -18.44
N ILE A 328 -2.37 2.71 -17.37
CA ILE A 328 -2.75 2.42 -16.00
C ILE A 328 -3.49 3.64 -15.46
N PRO A 329 -4.80 3.56 -15.19
CA PRO A 329 -5.55 4.69 -14.66
C PRO A 329 -5.02 5.12 -13.27
N PRO A 330 -5.20 6.40 -12.87
CA PRO A 330 -4.77 6.87 -11.57
C PRO A 330 -5.50 6.09 -10.48
N VAL A 331 -4.77 5.75 -9.41
CA VAL A 331 -5.38 5.28 -8.15
C VAL A 331 -6.02 6.49 -7.48
N VAL A 332 -7.17 6.92 -7.99
CA VAL A 332 -7.96 7.98 -7.37
C VAL A 332 -8.69 7.35 -6.20
N GLU A 333 -8.38 7.79 -4.98
CA GLU A 333 -9.29 7.59 -3.86
C GLU A 333 -10.61 8.26 -4.26
N PRO A 334 -11.73 7.53 -4.32
CA PRO A 334 -12.99 8.10 -4.76
C PRO A 334 -13.29 9.32 -3.90
N VAL A 335 -13.48 10.47 -4.54
CA VAL A 335 -14.07 11.64 -3.88
C VAL A 335 -15.39 11.14 -3.30
N PRO A 336 -15.63 11.29 -1.98
CA PRO A 336 -16.89 10.88 -1.40
C PRO A 336 -18.00 11.59 -2.17
N SER A 337 -18.90 10.80 -2.74
CA SER A 337 -20.16 11.32 -3.26
C SER A 337 -20.88 11.98 -2.09
N THR A 338 -20.89 13.31 -2.05
CA THR A 338 -21.82 14.07 -1.24
C THR A 338 -23.23 13.85 -1.78
N ALA A 339 -23.85 12.77 -1.35
CA ALA A 339 -25.28 12.46 -1.44
C ALA A 339 -25.53 11.30 -0.46
N ALA A 340 -26.40 11.36 0.56
CA ALA A 340 -27.41 12.34 0.93
C ALA A 340 -27.49 12.38 2.47
N ALA A 341 -27.37 13.58 3.04
CA ALA A 341 -27.87 13.88 4.37
C ALA A 341 -29.14 14.71 4.20
N GLU A 342 -30.16 14.11 3.59
CA GLU A 342 -31.55 14.57 3.65
C GLU A 342 -32.43 13.31 3.58
N GLY A 343 -33.16 13.03 4.66
CA GLY A 343 -34.15 11.94 4.72
C GLY A 343 -34.30 11.31 6.10
N GLU A 344 -34.95 12.07 7.00
CA GLU A 344 -35.62 11.69 8.27
C GLU A 344 -34.87 10.94 9.39
#